data_AF-A0A3P7PEM6-F1
#
_entry.id   AF-A0A3P7PEM6-F1
#
_cell.length_a   1.000
_cell.length_b   1.000
_cell.length_c   1.000
_cell.angle_alpha   90.00
_cell.angle_beta   90.00
_cell.angle_gamma   90.00
#
_symmetry.space_group_name_H-M   'P 1'
#
loop_
_entity.id
_entity.type
_entity.pdbx_description
1 polymer ?
#
loop_
_entity_poly.entity_id
_entity_poly.type
_entity_poly.pdbx_seq_one_letter_code
_entity_poly.pdbx_strand_id
1 'polypeptide(L)'
;MSFCPTKYVRDVCILGSPHVPELRRTFHLFANKMHADYYPEAYDCMEQWYFTRLHREWELGHFDWEAFQPWAYKHLICSMYHQP
;
A
#
# COMPACT_ATOMS: atom_id res chain seq x y z
N MET A 1 -8.93 -0.12 19.70
CA MET A 1 -9.14 0.76 18.53
C MET A 1 -7.82 1.44 18.24
N SER A 2 -7.21 1.20 17.08
CA SER A 2 -6.03 1.95 16.64
C SER A 2 -6.45 3.40 16.42
N PHE A 3 -5.62 4.33 16.88
CA PHE A 3 -5.82 5.76 16.67
C PHE A 3 -5.61 6.12 15.18
N CYS A 4 -6.50 6.91 14.59
CA CYS A 4 -6.35 7.44 13.23
C CYS A 4 -5.86 8.89 13.34
N PRO A 5 -4.64 9.23 12.89
CA PRO A 5 -4.06 10.56 13.02
C PRO A 5 -4.71 11.64 12.14
N THR A 6 -5.74 11.30 11.37
CA THR A 6 -6.48 12.20 10.48
C THR A 6 -7.93 12.37 10.94
N LYS A 7 -8.91 11.78 10.25
CA LYS A 7 -10.34 11.81 10.59
C LYS A 7 -11.02 10.48 10.31
N TYR A 8 -12.18 10.31 10.94
CA TYR A 8 -13.10 9.20 10.67
C TYR A 8 -14.32 9.69 9.87
N VAL A 9 -14.77 8.87 8.92
CA VAL A 9 -16.06 9.04 8.24
C VAL A 9 -16.79 7.71 8.26
N ARG A 10 -17.92 7.65 8.98
CA ARG A 10 -18.69 6.42 9.22
C ARG A 10 -17.78 5.29 9.76
N ASP A 11 -17.04 5.61 10.82
CA ASP A 11 -16.09 4.72 11.50
C ASP A 11 -14.93 4.19 10.64
N VAL A 12 -14.72 4.73 9.44
CA VAL A 12 -13.56 4.41 8.58
C VAL A 12 -12.53 5.54 8.66
N CYS A 13 -11.27 5.20 8.94
CA CYS A 13 -10.16 6.14 8.91
C CYS A 13 -9.92 6.62 7.47
N ILE A 14 -9.85 7.93 7.28
CA ILE A 14 -9.51 8.54 5.99
C ILE A 14 -8.01 8.77 5.94
N LEU A 15 -7.31 7.99 5.13
CA LEU A 15 -5.85 8.04 5.03
C LEU A 15 -5.40 9.36 4.42
N GLY A 16 -4.17 9.74 4.74
CA GLY A 16 -3.53 11.00 4.36
C GLY A 16 -2.05 10.97 4.71
N SER A 17 -1.38 12.12 4.68
CA SER A 17 0.09 12.23 4.79
C SER A 17 0.72 11.47 5.97
N PRO A 18 0.13 11.45 7.18
CA PRO A 18 0.66 10.67 8.30
C PRO A 18 0.76 9.15 8.05
N HIS A 19 -0.03 8.61 7.12
CA HIS A 19 -0.10 7.18 6.82
C HIS A 19 0.85 6.74 5.71
N VAL A 20 1.42 7.66 4.93
CA VAL A 20 2.32 7.35 3.80
C VAL A 20 3.46 6.39 4.19
N PRO A 21 4.15 6.55 5.35
CA PRO A 21 5.21 5.61 5.74
C PRO A 21 4.74 4.16 5.92
N GLU A 22 3.50 3.95 6.38
CA GLU A 22 2.91 2.61 6.54
C GLU A 22 2.43 2.06 5.20
N LEU A 23 1.78 2.89 4.37
CA LEU A 23 1.31 2.52 3.04
C LEU A 23 2.43 2.04 2.11
N ARG A 24 3.64 2.57 2.27
CA ARG A 24 4.83 2.14 1.50
C ARG A 24 5.44 0.81 1.94
N ARG A 25 5.05 0.29 3.10
CA ARG A 25 5.66 -0.91 3.73
C ARG A 25 4.70 -2.07 3.87
N THR A 26 3.40 -1.79 3.87
CA THR A 26 2.39 -2.82 3.98
C THR A 26 2.38 -3.72 2.74
N PHE A 27 2.06 -5.00 2.95
CA PHE A 27 1.92 -5.95 1.85
C PHE A 27 0.57 -5.83 1.14
N HIS A 28 -0.43 -5.13 1.71
CA HIS A 28 -1.76 -4.97 1.11
C HIS A 28 -1.70 -4.30 -0.27
N LEU A 29 -2.46 -4.82 -1.24
CA LEU A 29 -2.47 -4.29 -2.62
C LEU A 29 -3.16 -2.93 -2.74
N PHE A 30 -4.21 -2.70 -1.94
CA PHE A 30 -5.03 -1.50 -1.98
C PHE A 30 -5.30 -1.01 -0.57
N ALA A 31 -5.44 0.30 -0.42
CA ALA A 31 -5.81 0.95 0.81
C ALA A 31 -7.15 1.69 0.65
N ASN A 32 -7.92 1.79 1.73
CA ASN A 32 -9.25 2.40 1.75
C ASN A 32 -9.46 3.05 3.12
N LYS A 33 -9.94 4.31 3.26
CA LYS A 33 -10.42 5.28 2.25
C LYS A 33 -9.44 6.44 2.11
N MET A 34 -9.40 7.08 0.93
CA MET A 34 -8.70 8.35 0.70
C MET A 34 -9.65 9.34 -0.02
N HIS A 35 -9.43 10.65 0.14
CA HIS A 35 -10.20 11.68 -0.56
C HIS A 35 -9.24 12.67 -1.23
N ALA A 36 -9.42 12.97 -2.52
CA ALA A 36 -8.47 13.78 -3.30
C ALA A 36 -8.33 15.23 -2.78
N ASP A 37 -9.36 15.75 -2.12
CA ASP A 37 -9.39 17.08 -1.49
C ASP A 37 -8.93 17.08 -0.03
N TYR A 38 -8.47 15.94 0.50
CA TYR A 38 -8.06 15.78 1.89
C TYR A 38 -6.72 15.05 1.98
N TYR A 39 -5.66 15.82 2.20
CA TYR A 39 -4.25 15.42 2.03
C TYR A 39 -3.91 15.05 0.57
N PRO A 40 -4.09 15.96 -0.41
CA PRO A 40 -3.71 15.70 -1.80
C PRO A 40 -2.24 15.31 -1.94
N GLU A 41 -1.35 15.86 -1.11
CA GLU A 41 0.07 15.56 -1.14
C GLU A 41 0.38 14.09 -0.78
N ALA A 42 -0.53 13.40 -0.07
CA ALA A 42 -0.39 11.97 0.18
C ALA A 42 -0.57 11.15 -1.09
N TYR A 43 -1.42 11.58 -2.02
CA TYR A 43 -1.55 10.95 -3.34
C TYR A 43 -0.26 11.15 -4.14
N ASP A 44 0.24 12.38 -4.22
CA ASP A 44 1.48 12.70 -4.93
C ASP A 44 2.66 11.89 -4.39
N CYS A 45 2.78 11.79 -3.06
CA CYS A 45 3.84 11.01 -2.42
C CYS A 45 3.73 9.51 -2.74
N MET A 46 2.52 8.95 -2.74
CA MET A 46 2.30 7.55 -3.07
C MET A 46 2.56 7.27 -4.56
N GLU A 47 2.10 8.15 -5.45
CA GLU A 47 2.34 8.04 -6.89
C GLU A 47 3.83 8.11 -7.21
N GLN A 48 4.54 9.11 -6.68
CA GLN A 48 5.99 9.23 -6.83
C GLN A 48 6.71 7.99 -6.31
N TRP A 49 6.28 7.44 -5.16
CA TRP A 49 6.87 6.23 -4.60
C TRP A 49 6.66 5.02 -5.51
N TYR A 50 5.45 4.82 -6.06
CA TYR A 50 5.19 3.73 -7.00
C TYR A 50 6.07 3.84 -8.25
N PHE A 51 6.17 5.03 -8.86
CA PHE A 51 7.03 5.22 -10.03
C PHE A 51 8.50 4.97 -9.71
N THR A 52 8.99 5.43 -8.55
CA THR A 52 10.37 5.17 -8.11
C THR A 52 10.61 3.67 -7.91
N ARG A 53 9.66 2.96 -7.29
CA ARG A 53 9.75 1.51 -7.10
C ARG A 53 9.76 0.77 -8.43
N LEU A 54 8.85 1.10 -9.34
CA LEU A 54 8.77 0.47 -10.67
C LEU A 54 10.05 0.69 -11.47
N HIS A 55 10.62 1.89 -11.43
CA HIS A 55 11.90 2.18 -12.07
C HIS A 55 13.01 1.29 -11.53
N ARG A 56 13.11 1.15 -10.20
CA ARG A 56 14.08 0.25 -9.56
C ARG A 56 13.85 -1.21 -9.95
N GLU A 57 12.60 -1.67 -10.02
CA GLU A 57 12.27 -3.03 -10.46
C GLU A 57 12.68 -3.29 -11.91
N TRP A 58 12.54 -2.31 -12.80
CA TRP A 58 13.02 -2.40 -14.17
C TRP A 58 14.55 -2.48 -14.25
N GLU A 59 15.26 -1.69 -13.46
CA GLU A 59 16.73 -1.74 -13.39
C GLU A 59 17.25 -3.07 -12.82
N LEU A 60 16.56 -3.61 -11.81
CA LEU A 60 16.91 -4.89 -11.18
C LEU A 60 16.52 -6.12 -12.01
N GLY A 61 15.50 -6.01 -12.85
CA GLY A 61 14.92 -7.14 -13.60
C GLY A 61 14.10 -8.10 -12.73
N HIS A 62 13.79 -7.73 -11.49
CA HIS A 62 12.95 -8.49 -10.56
C HIS A 62 12.22 -7.57 -9.57
N PHE A 63 11.25 -8.11 -8.84
CA PHE A 63 10.50 -7.37 -7.81
C PHE A 63 11.42 -6.80 -6.72
N ASP A 64 11.10 -5.60 -6.22
CA ASP A 64 11.81 -4.99 -5.10
C ASP A 64 11.33 -5.64 -3.79
N TRP A 65 12.07 -6.65 -3.33
CA TRP A 65 11.78 -7.41 -2.11
C TRP A 65 11.81 -6.57 -0.83
N GLU A 66 12.44 -5.39 -0.85
CA GLU A 66 12.44 -4.46 0.29
C GLU A 66 11.14 -3.64 0.33
N ALA A 67 10.59 -3.31 -0.84
CA ALA A 67 9.40 -2.48 -0.99
C ALA A 67 8.09 -3.28 -1.15
N PHE A 68 8.18 -4.57 -1.50
CA PHE A 68 7.05 -5.47 -1.62
C PHE A 68 7.43 -6.85 -1.07
N GLN A 69 6.57 -7.42 -0.22
CA GLN A 69 6.80 -8.72 0.42
C GLN A 69 5.83 -9.79 -0.12
N PRO A 70 6.10 -10.42 -1.29
CA PRO A 70 5.24 -11.45 -1.88
C PRO A 70 4.95 -12.64 -0.96
N TRP A 71 5.87 -12.97 -0.04
CA TRP A 71 5.69 -14.10 0.87
C TRP A 71 4.49 -13.92 1.80
N ALA A 72 4.05 -12.68 2.05
CA ALA A 72 2.83 -12.42 2.81
C ALA A 72 1.61 -13.06 2.12
N TYR A 73 1.60 -13.12 0.78
CA TYR A 73 0.55 -13.78 0.00
C TYR A 73 0.71 -15.30 -0.07
N LYS A 74 1.92 -15.83 0.10
CA LYS A 74 2.16 -17.29 0.11
C LYS A 74 1.33 -18.00 1.18
N HIS A 75 1.07 -17.33 2.31
CA HIS A 75 0.28 -17.86 3.42
C HIS A 75 -1.23 -17.60 3.25
N LEU A 76 -1.63 -16.81 2.24
CA LEU A 76 -3.02 -16.45 1.94
C LEU A 76 -3.60 -17.28 0.80
N ILE A 77 -2.78 -18.03 0.06
CA ILE A 77 -3.23 -18.96 -0.99
C ILE A 77 -3.43 -20.35 -0.38
N CYS A 78 -4.57 -20.52 0.28
CA CYS A 78 -5.22 -21.82 0.45
C CYS A 78 -6.60 -21.77 -0.19
N SER A 79 -6.65 -21.53 -1.50
CA SER A 79 -7.71 -22.14 -2.31
C SER A 79 -7.29 -23.60 -2.45
N MET A 80 -8.00 -24.52 -1.80
CA MET A 80 -7.65 -25.96 -1.77
C MET A 80 -7.67 -26.64 -3.17
N TYR A 81 -7.82 -25.88 -4.26
CA TYR A 81 -8.06 -26.36 -5.62
C TYR A 81 -7.32 -25.59 -6.72
N HIS A 82 -6.16 -24.99 -6.45
CA HIS A 82 -5.27 -24.60 -7.57
C HIS A 82 -4.59 -25.86 -8.13
N GLN A 83 -5.26 -26.52 -9.08
CA GLN A 83 -4.60 -27.49 -9.96
C GLN A 83 -3.64 -26.75 -10.91
N PRO A 84 -2.49 -27.36 -11.24
CA PRO A 84 -1.49 -26.79 -12.15
C PRO A 84 -2.02 -26.58 -13.58
#